data_AF-A0AAP0RJ43-F1
#
_entry.id   AF-A0AAP0RJ43-F1
#
_cell.length_a   1.000
_cell.length_b   1.000
_cell.length_c   1.000
_cell.angle_alpha   90.00
_cell.angle_beta   90.00
_cell.angle_gamma   90.00
#
_symmetry.space_group_name_H-M   'P 1'
#
loop_
_entity.id
_entity.type
_entity.pdbx_description
1 polymer ?
#
loop_
_entity_poly.entity_id
_entity_poly.type
_entity_poly.pdbx_seq_one_letter_code
_entity_poly.pdbx_strand_id
1 'polypeptide(L)'
;MLKRYELPDGFEGRERWIDLGTRFRRILEPLDIANFYRHSKNEETGAYLEGRARPKRYRYTQRWLEHAKKKPVGFYSESCFWAEVEEQTRKLGQSFDNKIVQLEKDILRWVGERELGMDVFLEESTFVKWWNKLPQQHRSGSCIAMYMNR
;
A
#
# COMPACT_ATOMS: atom_id res chain seq x y z
N MET A 1 25.19 3.83 -7.47
CA MET A 1 25.37 4.38 -6.12
C MET A 1 25.14 3.32 -5.07
N LEU A 2 23.94 3.14 -4.49
CA LEU A 2 23.76 2.19 -3.38
C LEU A 2 24.23 0.75 -3.69
N LYS A 3 23.70 0.13 -4.76
CA LYS A 3 24.09 -1.24 -5.16
C LYS A 3 25.54 -1.39 -5.64
N ARG A 4 26.16 -0.27 -6.00
CA ARG A 4 27.55 -0.22 -6.46
C ARG A 4 28.51 0.09 -5.32
N TYR A 5 28.01 0.19 -4.08
CA TYR A 5 28.79 0.56 -2.90
C TYR A 5 29.54 1.90 -3.06
N GLU A 6 28.93 2.84 -3.80
CA GLU A 6 29.50 4.18 -4.04
C GLU A 6 28.98 5.22 -3.02
N LEU A 7 28.27 4.78 -1.98
CA LEU A 7 27.75 5.64 -0.91
C LEU A 7 28.47 5.29 0.40
N PRO A 8 28.64 6.25 1.32
CA PRO A 8 29.27 5.97 2.60
C PRO A 8 28.48 4.93 3.40
N ASP A 9 29.19 4.19 4.24
CA ASP A 9 28.57 3.30 5.22
C ASP A 9 27.56 4.06 6.09
N GLY A 10 26.49 3.36 6.46
CA GLY A 10 25.39 3.94 7.23
C GLY A 10 24.52 4.95 6.46
N PHE A 11 24.73 5.17 5.15
CA PHE A 11 23.87 6.04 4.33
C PHE A 11 22.38 5.72 4.52
N GLU A 12 22.03 4.44 4.46
CA GLU A 12 20.65 3.92 4.60
C GLU A 12 20.04 4.19 5.99
N GLY A 13 20.88 4.46 7.00
CA GLY A 13 20.47 4.75 8.37
C GLY A 13 20.37 6.24 8.70
N ARG A 14 20.70 7.14 7.76
CA ARG A 14 20.66 8.58 8.00
C ARG A 14 19.20 9.06 8.02
N GLU A 15 18.78 9.65 9.13
CA GLU A 15 17.41 10.12 9.37
C GLU A 15 16.85 10.96 8.21
N ARG A 16 17.61 11.95 7.75
CA ARG A 16 17.23 12.80 6.60
C ARG A 16 16.87 11.99 5.34
N TRP A 17 17.60 10.92 5.05
CA TRP A 17 17.34 10.07 3.87
C TRP A 17 16.19 9.10 4.10
N ILE A 18 16.00 8.63 5.33
CA ILE A 18 14.83 7.82 5.71
C ILE A 18 13.55 8.65 5.56
N ASP A 19 13.53 9.87 6.06
CA ASP A 19 12.36 10.75 6.00
C ASP A 19 12.01 11.13 4.56
N LEU A 20 13.02 11.56 3.78
CA LEU A 20 12.83 11.90 2.38
C LEU A 20 12.39 10.69 1.55
N GLY A 21 13.02 9.53 1.77
CA GLY A 21 12.66 8.27 1.12
C GLY A 21 11.25 7.82 1.44
N THR A 22 10.82 7.98 2.70
CA THR A 22 9.45 7.67 3.14
C THR A 22 8.43 8.60 2.49
N ARG A 23 8.67 9.91 2.48
CA ARG A 23 7.79 10.88 1.82
C ARG A 23 7.71 10.63 0.31
N PHE A 24 8.85 10.38 -0.33
CA PHE A 24 8.93 10.01 -1.74
C PHE A 24 8.07 8.78 -2.05
N ARG A 25 8.20 7.72 -1.24
CA ARG A 25 7.44 6.47 -1.40
C ARG A 25 5.93 6.70 -1.24
N ARG A 26 5.49 7.40 -0.18
CA ARG A 26 4.07 7.68 0.09
C ARG A 26 3.39 8.50 -1.00
N ILE A 27 4.13 9.37 -1.70
CA ILE A 27 3.59 10.22 -2.77
C ILE A 27 3.60 9.52 -4.13
N LEU A 28 4.73 8.90 -4.51
CA LEU A 28 4.92 8.44 -5.90
C LEU A 28 4.58 6.97 -6.13
N GLU A 29 4.67 6.11 -5.10
CA GLU A 29 4.32 4.70 -5.28
C GLU A 29 2.85 4.50 -5.68
N PRO A 30 1.86 5.22 -5.10
CA PRO A 30 0.48 5.20 -5.58
C PRO A 30 0.34 5.52 -7.08
N LEU A 31 1.10 6.51 -7.58
CA LEU A 31 1.06 6.91 -8.99
C LEU A 31 1.69 5.84 -9.90
N ASP A 32 2.78 5.22 -9.46
CA ASP A 32 3.40 4.11 -10.19
C ASP A 32 2.51 2.86 -10.21
N ILE A 33 1.77 2.59 -9.13
CA ILE A 33 0.76 1.52 -9.06
C ILE A 33 -0.36 1.81 -10.05
N ALA A 34 -0.94 3.02 -10.00
CA ALA A 34 -1.98 3.43 -10.94
C ALA A 34 -1.51 3.29 -12.39
N ASN A 35 -0.26 3.70 -12.69
CA ASN A 35 0.34 3.53 -14.00
C ASN A 35 0.54 2.06 -14.40
N PHE A 36 0.89 1.18 -13.45
CA PHE A 36 1.07 -0.24 -13.67
C PHE A 36 -0.24 -0.93 -14.10
N TYR A 37 -1.32 -0.70 -13.34
CA TYR A 37 -2.63 -1.29 -13.65
C TYR A 37 -3.31 -0.61 -14.85
N ARG A 38 -3.12 0.70 -15.05
CA ARG A 38 -3.60 1.42 -16.25
C ARG A 38 -3.11 0.80 -17.55
N HIS A 39 -1.89 0.27 -17.57
CA HIS A 39 -1.29 -0.36 -18.75
C HIS A 39 -1.40 -1.89 -18.74
N SER A 40 -2.29 -2.46 -17.91
CA SER A 40 -2.50 -3.90 -17.79
C SER A 40 -1.23 -4.73 -17.59
N LYS A 41 -0.17 -4.14 -16.98
CA LYS A 41 1.11 -4.85 -16.78
C LYS A 41 0.97 -6.06 -15.87
N ASN A 42 -0.08 -6.09 -15.06
CA ASN A 42 -0.44 -7.22 -14.22
C ASN A 42 -0.79 -8.47 -15.04
N GLU A 43 -1.28 -8.32 -16.27
CA GLU A 43 -1.62 -9.44 -17.15
C GLU A 43 -0.37 -10.09 -17.76
N GLU A 44 0.68 -9.31 -17.97
CA GLU A 44 1.96 -9.78 -18.52
C GLU A 44 2.94 -10.25 -17.44
N THR A 45 3.01 -9.53 -16.32
CA THR A 45 4.10 -9.67 -15.32
C THR A 45 3.63 -10.14 -13.94
N GLY A 46 2.33 -10.37 -13.76
CA GLY A 46 1.71 -10.76 -12.48
C GLY A 46 1.39 -9.55 -11.59
N ALA A 47 0.86 -9.81 -10.39
CA ALA A 47 0.43 -8.77 -9.47
C ALA A 47 1.58 -7.80 -9.11
N TYR A 48 1.26 -6.52 -8.84
CA TYR A 48 2.27 -5.49 -8.58
C TYR A 48 3.22 -5.87 -7.42
N LEU A 49 2.67 -6.48 -6.36
CA LEU A 49 3.41 -6.87 -5.16
C LEU A 49 4.22 -8.17 -5.34
N GLU A 50 3.99 -8.89 -6.43
CA GLU A 50 4.66 -10.15 -6.73
C GLU A 50 5.92 -9.93 -7.60
N GLY A 51 6.84 -10.89 -7.51
CA GLY A 51 8.01 -10.97 -8.36
C GLY A 51 8.85 -9.67 -8.41
N ARG A 52 9.04 -9.14 -9.62
CA ARG A 52 9.89 -7.97 -9.91
C ARG A 52 9.10 -6.72 -10.29
N ALA A 53 7.76 -6.74 -10.25
CA ALA A 53 6.91 -5.63 -10.68
C ALA A 53 7.11 -4.38 -9.82
N ARG A 54 7.00 -4.51 -8.49
CA ARG A 54 7.26 -3.41 -7.56
C ARG A 54 8.71 -2.89 -7.66
N PRO A 55 8.94 -1.62 -8.05
CA PRO A 55 10.26 -1.04 -8.20
C PRO A 55 11.12 -1.11 -6.93
N LYS A 56 12.40 -1.45 -7.08
CA LYS A 56 13.33 -1.60 -5.95
C LYS A 56 13.48 -0.32 -5.11
N ARG A 57 13.31 0.87 -5.71
CA ARG A 57 13.39 2.16 -5.01
C ARG A 57 12.40 2.30 -3.84
N TYR A 58 11.22 1.69 -3.96
CA TYR A 58 10.23 1.67 -2.88
C TYR A 58 10.55 0.60 -1.84
N ARG A 59 11.03 -0.57 -2.28
CA ARG A 59 11.48 -1.64 -1.38
C ARG A 59 12.64 -1.21 -0.48
N TYR A 60 13.61 -0.46 -1.00
CA TYR A 60 14.73 0.05 -0.21
C TYR A 60 14.26 1.06 0.85
N THR A 61 13.54 2.10 0.43
CA THR A 61 13.07 3.16 1.33
C THR A 61 12.10 2.65 2.41
N GLN A 62 11.27 1.65 2.09
CA GLN A 62 10.47 0.94 3.08
C GLN A 62 11.35 0.22 4.11
N ARG A 63 12.33 -0.58 3.66
CA ARG A 63 13.23 -1.32 4.56
C ARG A 63 14.06 -0.41 5.46
N TRP A 64 14.50 0.75 4.96
CA TRP A 64 15.22 1.74 5.76
C TRP A 64 14.38 2.22 6.93
N LEU A 65 13.12 2.57 6.69
CA LEU A 65 12.19 2.99 7.74
C LEU A 65 11.89 1.86 8.73
N GLU A 66 11.60 0.65 8.22
CA GLU A 66 11.32 -0.53 9.05
C GLU A 66 12.50 -0.83 9.98
N HIS A 67 13.73 -0.82 9.45
CA HIS A 67 14.93 -1.04 10.24
C HIS A 67 15.13 0.07 11.29
N ALA A 68 15.02 1.34 10.89
CA ALA A 68 15.18 2.48 11.79
C ALA A 68 14.16 2.48 12.94
N LYS A 69 12.93 2.01 12.68
CA LYS A 69 11.85 1.90 13.68
C LYS A 69 11.76 0.53 14.36
N LYS A 70 12.70 -0.39 14.06
CA LYS A 70 12.71 -1.77 14.58
C LYS A 70 11.39 -2.50 14.36
N LYS A 71 10.80 -2.31 13.18
CA LYS A 71 9.54 -2.95 12.76
C LYS A 71 9.83 -4.14 11.85
N PRO A 72 8.93 -5.15 11.82
CA PRO A 72 9.09 -6.28 10.91
C PRO A 72 8.97 -5.84 9.45
N VAL A 73 9.49 -6.68 8.55
CA VAL A 73 9.38 -6.45 7.10
C VAL A 73 7.90 -6.45 6.69
N GLY A 74 7.49 -5.44 5.92
CA GLY A 74 6.12 -5.27 5.49
C GLY A 74 5.27 -4.39 6.42
N PHE A 75 5.80 -3.93 7.55
CA PHE A 75 5.02 -3.11 8.50
C PHE A 75 4.61 -1.75 7.91
N TYR A 76 5.45 -1.14 7.08
CA TYR A 76 5.16 0.13 6.40
C TYR A 76 4.84 -0.12 4.92
N SER A 77 3.73 -0.81 4.68
CA SER A 77 3.19 -1.13 3.35
C SER A 77 2.03 -0.22 2.91
N GLU A 78 1.77 0.88 3.60
CA GLU A 78 0.72 1.86 3.32
C GLU A 78 0.77 2.41 1.88
N SER A 79 1.97 2.56 1.33
CA SER A 79 2.19 3.06 -0.02
C SER A 79 1.80 2.05 -1.11
N CYS A 80 1.62 0.78 -0.72
CA CYS A 80 1.11 -0.29 -1.56
C CYS A 80 -0.41 -0.45 -1.50
N PHE A 81 -1.11 0.39 -0.73
CA PHE A 81 -2.57 0.31 -0.52
C PHE A 81 -3.34 0.04 -1.82
N TRP A 82 -3.07 0.83 -2.87
CA TRP A 82 -3.78 0.69 -4.14
C TRP A 82 -3.51 -0.63 -4.85
N ALA A 83 -2.32 -1.22 -4.70
CA ALA A 83 -2.02 -2.52 -5.29
C ALA A 83 -2.85 -3.62 -4.62
N GLU A 84 -3.01 -3.58 -3.30
CA GLU A 84 -3.89 -4.51 -2.59
C GLU A 84 -5.35 -4.35 -3.03
N VAL A 85 -5.84 -3.11 -3.14
CA VAL A 85 -7.22 -2.82 -3.59
C VAL A 85 -7.48 -3.37 -5.00
N GLU A 86 -6.56 -3.17 -5.95
CA GLU A 86 -6.71 -3.69 -7.31
C GLU A 86 -6.77 -5.23 -7.33
N GLU A 87 -5.92 -5.90 -6.55
CA GLU A 87 -5.94 -7.36 -6.45
C GLU A 87 -7.22 -7.90 -5.79
N GLN A 88 -7.74 -7.21 -4.77
CA GLN A 88 -9.03 -7.60 -4.16
C GLN A 88 -10.22 -7.32 -5.08
N THR A 89 -10.17 -6.23 -5.86
CA THR A 89 -11.22 -5.89 -6.82
C THR A 89 -11.34 -6.94 -7.92
N ARG A 90 -10.21 -7.48 -8.39
CA ARG A 90 -10.19 -8.55 -9.40
C ARG A 90 -10.68 -9.90 -8.88
N LYS A 91 -10.63 -10.13 -7.57
CA LYS A 91 -11.09 -11.37 -6.91
C LYS A 91 -12.55 -11.32 -6.50
N LEU A 92 -13.24 -10.20 -6.71
CA LEU A 92 -14.64 -10.02 -6.32
C LEU A 92 -15.52 -11.09 -7.00
N GLY A 93 -16.08 -11.99 -6.19
CA GLY A 93 -16.84 -13.17 -6.65
C GLY A 93 -16.25 -14.52 -6.23
N GLN A 94 -15.00 -14.54 -5.74
CA GLN A 94 -14.40 -15.69 -5.05
C GLN A 94 -14.71 -15.62 -3.54
N SER A 95 -14.50 -16.74 -2.83
CA SER A 95 -14.74 -16.86 -1.38
C SER A 95 -14.22 -15.64 -0.61
N PHE A 96 -15.03 -15.17 0.34
CA PHE A 96 -14.67 -14.07 1.22
C PHE A 96 -13.36 -14.41 1.95
N ASP A 97 -12.31 -13.62 1.71
CA ASP A 97 -10.94 -13.95 2.12
C ASP A 97 -10.57 -13.15 3.38
N ASN A 98 -9.86 -13.80 4.32
CA ASN A 98 -9.25 -13.18 5.51
C ASN A 98 -8.36 -11.97 5.14
N LYS A 99 -7.90 -11.90 3.88
CA LYS A 99 -7.15 -10.77 3.33
C LYS A 99 -7.93 -9.46 3.33
N ILE A 100 -9.25 -9.47 3.10
CA ILE A 100 -10.08 -8.25 3.16
C ILE A 100 -10.08 -7.71 4.58
N VAL A 101 -10.34 -8.56 5.57
CA VAL A 101 -10.35 -8.19 6.99
C VAL A 101 -8.98 -7.67 7.42
N GLN A 102 -7.89 -8.28 6.94
CA GLN A 102 -6.54 -7.83 7.22
C GLN A 102 -6.27 -6.45 6.59
N LEU A 103 -6.64 -6.25 5.33
CA LEU A 103 -6.52 -4.97 4.64
C LEU A 103 -7.27 -3.86 5.39
N GLU A 104 -8.48 -4.12 5.87
CA GLU A 104 -9.26 -3.13 6.66
C GLU A 104 -8.57 -2.76 7.98
N LYS A 105 -7.98 -3.73 8.68
CA LYS A 105 -7.19 -3.47 9.90
C LYS A 105 -5.95 -2.63 9.61
N ASP A 106 -5.27 -2.92 8.50
CA ASP A 106 -4.10 -2.16 8.06
C ASP A 106 -4.48 -0.73 7.69
N ILE A 107 -5.58 -0.53 6.97
CA ILE A 107 -6.12 0.80 6.64
C ILE A 107 -6.44 1.58 7.91
N LEU A 108 -7.14 0.97 8.87
CA LEU A 108 -7.48 1.63 10.14
C LEU A 108 -6.22 2.12 10.87
N ARG A 109 -5.17 1.28 10.90
CA ARG A 109 -3.88 1.65 11.49
C ARG A 109 -3.21 2.79 10.72
N TRP A 110 -3.08 2.66 9.40
CA TRP A 110 -2.39 3.67 8.58
C TRP A 110 -3.08 5.03 8.65
N VAL A 111 -4.41 5.06 8.70
CA VAL A 111 -5.17 6.29 8.89
C VAL A 111 -4.94 6.88 10.29
N GLY A 112 -5.01 6.04 11.34
CA GLY A 112 -4.75 6.47 12.72
C GLY A 112 -3.34 7.02 12.94
N GLU A 113 -2.34 6.42 12.28
CA GLU A 113 -0.93 6.84 12.32
C GLU A 113 -0.60 7.95 11.30
N ARG A 114 -1.61 8.45 10.54
CA ARG A 114 -1.47 9.49 9.49
C ARG A 114 -0.48 9.13 8.37
N GLU A 115 -0.40 7.85 8.05
CA GLU A 115 0.44 7.29 6.98
C GLU A 115 -0.32 7.17 5.67
N LEU A 116 -1.64 6.94 5.76
CA LEU A 116 -2.58 6.95 4.62
C LEU A 116 -3.50 8.17 4.73
N GLY A 117 -3.69 8.86 3.61
CA GLY A 117 -4.56 10.03 3.53
C GLY A 117 -6.05 9.65 3.54
N MET A 118 -6.89 10.59 3.97
CA MET A 118 -8.35 10.41 3.99
C MET A 118 -8.99 10.47 2.59
N ASP A 119 -8.23 10.90 1.59
CA ASP A 119 -8.62 10.98 0.19
C ASP A 119 -8.97 9.61 -0.41
N VAL A 120 -8.47 8.52 0.17
CA VAL A 120 -8.84 7.16 -0.25
C VAL A 120 -10.33 6.86 -0.03
N PHE A 121 -10.99 7.57 0.89
CA PHE A 121 -12.42 7.42 1.22
C PHE A 121 -13.35 8.38 0.47
N LEU A 122 -12.85 9.11 -0.54
CA LEU A 122 -13.73 9.90 -1.41
C LEU A 122 -14.71 8.99 -2.17
N GLU A 123 -15.96 9.41 -2.32
CA GLU A 123 -17.03 8.61 -2.94
C GLU A 123 -16.65 8.01 -4.30
N GLU A 124 -15.95 8.79 -5.12
CA GLU A 124 -15.54 8.39 -6.46
C GLU A 124 -14.29 7.51 -6.54
N SER A 125 -13.63 7.27 -5.38
CA SER A 125 -12.47 6.40 -5.23
C SER A 125 -12.77 4.97 -5.66
N THR A 126 -11.82 4.34 -6.38
CA THR A 126 -11.92 2.92 -6.73
C THR A 126 -12.11 2.05 -5.49
N PHE A 127 -11.50 2.43 -4.36
CA PHE A 127 -11.62 1.71 -3.11
C PHE A 127 -13.05 1.78 -2.54
N VAL A 128 -13.66 2.95 -2.48
CA VAL A 128 -15.05 3.10 -1.97
C VAL A 128 -16.04 2.38 -2.87
N LYS A 129 -15.90 2.55 -4.19
CA LYS A 129 -16.73 1.86 -5.19
C LYS A 129 -16.62 0.34 -5.09
N TRP A 130 -15.42 -0.19 -4.85
CA TRP A 130 -15.22 -1.62 -4.61
C TRP A 130 -15.81 -2.05 -3.27
N TRP A 131 -15.51 -1.32 -2.18
CA TRP A 131 -15.95 -1.68 -0.84
C TRP A 131 -17.47 -1.73 -0.74
N ASN A 132 -18.19 -0.80 -1.40
CA ASN A 132 -19.65 -0.78 -1.46
C ASN A 132 -20.28 -2.01 -2.15
N LYS A 133 -19.50 -2.76 -2.96
CA LYS A 133 -19.94 -4.02 -3.57
C LYS A 133 -19.78 -5.23 -2.64
N LEU A 134 -19.12 -5.09 -1.49
CA LEU A 134 -18.97 -6.16 -0.51
C LEU A 134 -20.32 -6.46 0.19
N PRO A 135 -20.50 -7.70 0.70
CA PRO A 135 -21.72 -8.10 1.41
C PRO A 135 -22.06 -7.17 2.57
N GLN A 136 -23.34 -6.84 2.72
CA GLN A 136 -23.84 -5.95 3.78
C GLN A 136 -23.43 -6.43 5.19
N GLN A 137 -23.43 -7.74 5.42
CA GLN A 137 -23.02 -8.34 6.70
C GLN A 137 -21.57 -7.97 7.05
N HIS A 138 -20.65 -8.05 6.07
CA HIS A 138 -19.26 -7.66 6.25
C HIS A 138 -19.13 -6.15 6.48
N ARG A 139 -19.77 -5.34 5.61
CA ARG A 139 -19.70 -3.88 5.72
C ARG A 139 -20.18 -3.35 7.07
N SER A 140 -21.22 -3.98 7.63
CA SER A 140 -21.78 -3.58 8.93
C SER A 140 -20.85 -3.91 10.11
N GLY A 141 -20.04 -4.97 10.00
CA GLY A 141 -19.06 -5.38 11.02
C GLY A 141 -17.63 -4.87 10.77
N SER A 142 -17.42 -4.12 9.69
CA SER A 142 -16.09 -3.67 9.28
C SER A 142 -15.53 -2.59 10.21
N CYS A 143 -14.25 -2.67 10.54
CA CYS A 143 -13.57 -1.70 11.39
C CYS A 143 -13.35 -0.34 10.73
N ILE A 144 -13.59 -0.22 9.42
CA ILE A 144 -13.48 1.03 8.66
C ILE A 144 -14.83 1.56 8.20
N ALA A 145 -15.95 0.95 8.61
CA ALA A 145 -17.29 1.36 8.20
C ALA A 145 -17.59 2.83 8.53
N MET A 146 -17.04 3.36 9.63
CA MET A 146 -17.18 4.78 10.02
C MET A 146 -16.62 5.76 8.99
N TYR A 147 -15.67 5.33 8.15
CA TYR A 147 -15.06 6.15 7.11
C TYR A 147 -15.78 6.06 5.77
N MET A 148 -16.68 5.09 5.60
CA MET A 148 -17.38 4.80 4.35
C MET A 148 -18.77 5.45 4.24
N ASN A 149 -19.31 5.94 5.36
CA ASN A 149 -20.68 6.47 5.45
C ASN A 149 -20.72 8.01 5.35
N ARG A 150 -20.22 8.60 4.26
CA ARG A 150 -20.41 10.03 3.96
C ARG A 150 -20.94 10.23 2.56
#